data_AF-A0A9W6RVU4-F1
#
_entry.id   AF-A0A9W6RVU4-F1
#
_cell.length_a   1.000
_cell.length_b   1.000
_cell.length_c   1.000
_cell.angle_alpha   90.00
_cell.angle_beta   90.00
_cell.angle_gamma   90.00
#
_symmetry.space_group_name_H-M   'P 1'
#
loop_
_entity.id
_entity.type
_entity.pdbx_description
1 polymer ?
#
loop_
_entity_poly.entity_id
_entity_poly.type
_entity_poly.pdbx_seq_one_letter_code
_entity_poly.pdbx_strand_id
1 'polypeptide(L)'
;MPVRRPCRHTAGVRRWRQVPDLGAAGTCGRCRGPLRSYVYRYHPRGSGSYERCVSYVWCSPCRRYAGQMVHVPKDEVLPDPLGDLPADERDAIRGSSRLVPYVDRVLTRTGAAPEPHWVITREPVETTSLLRDYFTDVASRYYGRPATEAEVDAALAEDPSDDLVCFLVGRCGGAPSGCVGLRLLGPGVTELTRLFVHPRARRTGGGHALLAAAEDAAVDDLRAHTMRLDTRHDLVEARALYAAHGYAEIPAYSHGPYAEHWFEKHLA
;
A
#
# COMPACT_ATOMS: atom_id res chain seq x y z
N MET A 1 -13.08 11.86 20.95
CA MET A 1 -12.74 10.43 20.76
C MET A 1 -13.99 9.67 20.36
N PRO A 2 -14.04 8.98 19.20
CA PRO A 2 -15.25 8.26 18.82
C PRO A 2 -15.41 7.04 19.73
N VAL A 3 -16.50 7.03 20.49
CA VAL A 3 -16.87 5.93 21.40
C VAL A 3 -17.00 4.65 20.57
N ARG A 4 -16.16 3.65 20.86
CA ARG A 4 -16.28 2.29 20.30
C ARG A 4 -17.69 1.79 20.61
N ARG A 5 -18.60 1.76 19.62
CA ARG A 5 -19.92 1.15 19.81
C ARG A 5 -19.68 -0.34 20.05
N PRO A 6 -19.97 -0.88 21.26
CA PRO A 6 -19.81 -2.31 21.48
C PRO A 6 -20.73 -3.06 20.52
N CYS A 7 -20.20 -4.10 19.87
CA CYS A 7 -21.03 -5.02 19.11
C CYS A 7 -22.12 -5.56 20.04
N ARG A 8 -23.38 -5.19 19.80
CA ARG A 8 -24.51 -5.83 20.47
C ARG A 8 -24.57 -7.28 19.98
N HIS A 9 -23.95 -8.18 20.74
CA HIS A 9 -23.99 -9.60 20.51
C HIS A 9 -25.35 -10.13 20.94
N THR A 10 -26.12 -10.69 20.01
CA THR A 10 -27.05 -11.77 20.35
C THR A 10 -26.20 -13.01 20.63
N ALA A 11 -26.30 -13.50 21.87
CA ALA A 11 -25.62 -14.70 22.32
C ALA A 11 -26.17 -15.92 21.57
N GLY A 12 -25.48 -16.35 20.52
CA GLY A 12 -25.89 -17.52 19.74
C GLY A 12 -24.86 -17.87 18.67
N VAL A 13 -23.98 -18.83 18.99
CA VAL A 13 -23.02 -19.54 18.12
C VAL A 13 -21.94 -18.68 17.41
N ARG A 14 -20.73 -18.79 17.96
CA ARG A 14 -19.48 -18.05 17.66
C ARG A 14 -18.70 -18.62 16.46
N ARG A 15 -19.33 -18.86 15.31
CA ARG A 15 -18.63 -19.41 14.12
C ARG A 15 -18.09 -18.27 13.25
N TRP A 16 -16.86 -18.43 12.76
CA TRP A 16 -16.30 -17.53 11.76
C TRP A 16 -17.05 -17.66 10.44
N ARG A 17 -17.33 -16.52 9.81
CA ARG A 17 -18.06 -16.46 8.54
C ARG A 17 -17.21 -15.79 7.46
N GLN A 18 -17.03 -16.48 6.33
CA GLN A 18 -16.48 -15.87 5.13
C GLN A 18 -17.51 -14.92 4.52
N VAL A 19 -17.07 -13.74 4.13
CA VAL A 19 -17.86 -12.74 3.40
C VAL A 19 -17.12 -12.36 2.11
N PRO A 20 -17.84 -11.99 1.05
CA PRO A 20 -17.22 -11.66 -0.24
C PRO A 20 -16.37 -10.38 -0.19
N ASP A 21 -16.78 -9.40 0.63
CA ASP A 21 -16.02 -8.20 0.91
C ASP A 21 -16.09 -7.90 2.42
N LEU A 22 -14.95 -7.54 3.00
CA LEU A 22 -14.82 -7.18 4.39
C LEU A 22 -14.32 -5.74 4.54
N GLY A 23 -15.20 -4.78 4.28
CA GLY A 23 -15.02 -3.37 4.65
C GLY A 23 -13.98 -2.62 3.81
N ALA A 24 -14.44 -1.60 3.09
CA ALA A 24 -13.65 -0.85 2.10
C ALA A 24 -12.55 0.09 2.67
N ALA A 25 -12.29 0.09 3.98
CA ALA A 25 -11.48 1.11 4.64
C ALA A 25 -10.65 0.60 5.83
N GLY A 26 -10.22 -0.67 5.80
CA GLY A 26 -9.44 -1.29 6.88
C GLY A 26 -10.08 -1.29 8.26
N THR A 27 -11.37 -1.02 8.26
CA THR A 27 -12.25 -1.11 9.41
C THR A 27 -13.42 -1.99 9.02
N CYS A 28 -13.88 -2.78 9.99
CA CYS A 28 -15.01 -3.65 9.75
C CYS A 28 -16.27 -2.82 9.47
N GLY A 29 -16.91 -3.01 8.32
CA GLY A 29 -18.16 -2.30 7.97
C GLY A 29 -19.30 -2.49 8.98
N ARG A 30 -19.20 -3.48 9.89
CA ARG A 30 -20.18 -3.73 10.96
C ARG A 30 -19.86 -3.02 12.28
N CYS A 31 -18.64 -3.18 12.80
CA CYS A 31 -18.29 -2.65 14.13
C CYS A 31 -17.40 -1.41 14.07
N ARG A 32 -16.91 -1.04 12.89
CA ARG A 32 -15.90 -0.01 12.65
C ARG A 32 -14.59 -0.22 13.42
N GLY A 33 -14.38 -1.40 13.99
CA GLY A 33 -13.12 -1.81 14.61
C GLY A 33 -12.06 -2.15 13.57
N PRO A 34 -10.78 -2.19 13.97
CA PRO A 34 -9.67 -2.48 13.06
C PRO A 34 -9.79 -3.89 12.48
N LEU A 35 -9.40 -4.01 11.22
CA LEU A 35 -9.21 -5.31 10.57
C LEU A 35 -7.77 -5.79 10.78
N ARG A 36 -7.60 -7.11 10.86
CA ARG A 36 -6.31 -7.78 10.83
C ARG A 36 -6.10 -8.39 9.44
N SER A 37 -4.86 -8.59 9.04
CA SER A 37 -4.50 -9.25 7.79
C SER A 37 -3.43 -10.31 8.00
N TYR A 38 -3.41 -11.28 7.10
CA TYR A 38 -2.39 -12.33 7.03
C TYR A 38 -2.22 -12.72 5.57
N VAL A 39 -1.00 -12.64 5.08
CA VAL A 39 -0.64 -13.04 3.71
C VAL A 39 0.41 -14.14 3.81
N TYR A 40 0.26 -15.18 3.00
CA TYR A 40 1.24 -16.25 2.93
C TYR A 40 1.41 -16.76 1.50
N ARG A 41 2.59 -17.34 1.26
CA ARG A 41 2.93 -17.99 -0.01
C ARG A 41 2.43 -19.43 0.03
N TYR A 42 1.60 -19.78 -0.95
CA TYR A 42 1.11 -21.16 -1.11
C TYR A 42 2.10 -22.02 -1.92
N HIS A 43 2.83 -21.39 -2.84
CA HIS A 43 3.76 -22.09 -3.73
C HIS A 43 5.21 -22.01 -3.23
N PRO A 44 6.06 -23.01 -3.54
CA PRO A 44 7.48 -22.98 -3.21
C PRO A 44 8.25 -21.95 -4.04
N ARG A 45 9.41 -21.48 -3.55
CA ARG A 45 10.23 -20.40 -4.18
C ARG A 45 10.67 -20.65 -5.62
N GLY A 46 10.78 -21.91 -6.03
CA GLY A 46 11.10 -22.30 -7.41
C GLY A 46 9.91 -22.31 -8.37
N SER A 47 8.68 -22.09 -7.88
CA SER A 47 7.48 -22.11 -8.72
C SER A 47 7.29 -20.77 -9.44
N GLY A 48 6.85 -20.82 -10.70
CA GLY A 48 6.38 -19.63 -11.43
C GLY A 48 5.12 -18.98 -10.83
N SER A 49 4.50 -19.61 -9.83
CA SER A 49 3.38 -19.05 -9.07
C SER A 49 3.80 -18.56 -7.67
N TYR A 50 5.11 -18.44 -7.38
CA TYR A 50 5.59 -18.07 -6.04
C TYR A 50 5.07 -16.71 -5.53
N GLU A 51 4.85 -15.78 -6.45
CA GLU A 51 4.37 -14.43 -6.15
C GLU A 51 2.85 -14.36 -6.05
N ARG A 52 2.14 -15.45 -6.43
CA ARG A 52 0.69 -15.60 -6.24
C ARG A 52 0.42 -16.07 -4.81
N CYS A 53 0.22 -15.10 -3.93
CA CYS A 53 0.00 -15.30 -2.51
C CYS A 53 -1.49 -15.29 -2.16
N VAL A 54 -1.82 -15.90 -1.02
CA VAL A 54 -3.18 -15.86 -0.47
C VAL A 54 -3.21 -14.84 0.66
N SER A 55 -4.11 -13.87 0.55
CA SER A 55 -4.36 -12.84 1.57
C SER A 55 -5.69 -13.06 2.25
N TYR A 56 -5.68 -12.99 3.57
CA TYR A 56 -6.89 -12.95 4.41
C TYR A 56 -6.96 -11.64 5.16
N VAL A 57 -8.15 -11.06 5.20
CA VAL A 57 -8.50 -9.93 6.09
C VAL A 57 -9.65 -10.32 7.00
N TRP A 58 -9.62 -9.94 8.27
CA TRP A 58 -10.66 -10.33 9.22
C TRP A 58 -10.90 -9.34 10.36
N CYS A 59 -12.10 -9.45 10.96
CA CYS A 59 -12.49 -8.71 12.15
C CYS A 59 -12.68 -9.67 13.32
N SER A 60 -11.81 -9.61 14.33
CA SER A 60 -11.89 -10.49 15.51
C SER A 60 -13.20 -10.34 16.27
N PRO A 61 -13.71 -9.12 16.58
CA PRO A 61 -15.00 -8.96 17.26
C PRO A 61 -16.19 -9.48 16.45
N CYS A 62 -16.21 -9.24 15.14
CA CYS A 62 -17.34 -9.64 14.29
C CYS A 62 -17.24 -11.08 13.78
N ARG A 63 -16.10 -11.76 13.94
CA ARG A 63 -15.79 -13.10 13.42
C ARG A 63 -16.11 -13.24 11.93
N ARG A 64 -15.79 -12.22 11.14
CA ARG A 64 -15.96 -12.20 9.68
C ARG A 64 -14.61 -12.07 9.01
N TYR A 65 -14.43 -12.74 7.88
CA TYR A 65 -13.20 -12.69 7.11
C TYR A 65 -13.48 -12.73 5.60
N ALA A 66 -12.55 -12.21 4.81
CA ALA A 66 -12.51 -12.35 3.37
C ALA A 66 -11.11 -12.86 2.97
N GLY A 67 -11.05 -13.64 1.90
CA GLY A 67 -9.80 -14.15 1.34
C GLY A 67 -9.72 -13.79 -0.14
N GLN A 68 -8.53 -13.45 -0.61
CA GLN A 68 -8.28 -13.10 -2.01
C GLN A 68 -6.87 -13.51 -2.42
N MET A 69 -6.66 -13.71 -3.72
CA MET A 69 -5.32 -13.85 -4.26
C MET A 69 -4.70 -12.47 -4.40
N VAL A 70 -3.43 -12.33 -3.99
CA VAL A 70 -2.64 -11.10 -4.12
C VAL A 70 -1.30 -11.41 -4.75
N HIS A 71 -0.70 -10.41 -5.39
CA HIS A 71 0.69 -10.49 -5.83
C HIS A 71 1.60 -9.99 -4.70
N VAL A 72 2.67 -10.73 -4.40
CA VAL A 72 3.72 -10.31 -3.47
C VAL A 72 5.07 -10.60 -4.13
N PRO A 73 5.89 -9.57 -4.42
CA PRO A 73 7.21 -9.71 -5.03
C PRO A 73 8.08 -10.75 -4.35
N LYS A 74 8.92 -11.46 -5.10
CA LYS A 74 9.67 -12.64 -4.61
C LYS A 74 10.64 -12.36 -3.46
N ASP A 75 11.14 -11.14 -3.36
CA ASP A 75 12.10 -10.67 -2.35
C ASP A 75 11.41 -10.20 -1.05
N GLU A 76 10.12 -9.87 -1.09
CA GLU A 76 9.38 -9.45 0.09
C GLU A 76 9.23 -10.59 1.12
N VAL A 77 9.68 -10.31 2.34
CA VAL A 77 9.62 -11.20 3.50
C VAL A 77 8.27 -11.05 4.18
N LEU A 78 7.45 -12.10 4.12
CA LEU A 78 6.14 -12.14 4.77
C LEU A 78 6.26 -12.64 6.22
N PRO A 79 5.71 -11.92 7.21
CA PRO A 79 5.59 -12.43 8.57
C PRO A 79 4.73 -13.69 8.61
N ASP A 80 5.29 -14.81 9.08
CA ASP A 80 4.57 -16.07 9.19
C ASP A 80 4.34 -16.45 10.67
N PRO A 81 3.22 -16.07 11.29
CA PRO A 81 2.85 -16.53 12.64
C PRO A 81 2.63 -18.05 12.73
N LEU A 82 2.69 -18.77 11.61
CA LEU A 82 2.71 -20.24 11.54
C LEU A 82 4.13 -20.80 11.30
N GLY A 83 5.15 -19.94 11.28
CA GLY A 83 6.53 -20.29 10.92
C GLY A 83 7.13 -21.37 11.80
N ASP A 84 6.76 -21.38 13.09
CA ASP A 84 7.24 -22.33 14.09
C ASP A 84 6.54 -23.70 14.02
N LEU A 85 5.49 -23.83 13.20
CA LEU A 85 4.77 -25.11 13.05
C LEU A 85 5.50 -26.04 12.07
N PRO A 86 5.42 -27.36 12.31
CA PRO A 86 5.76 -28.37 11.31
C PRO A 86 5.09 -28.08 9.95
N ALA A 87 5.77 -28.38 8.85
CA ALA A 87 5.31 -28.02 7.51
C ALA A 87 3.95 -28.64 7.17
N ASP A 88 3.74 -29.90 7.55
CA ASP A 88 2.49 -30.64 7.39
C ASP A 88 1.33 -30.00 8.18
N GLU A 89 1.57 -29.59 9.43
CA GLU A 89 0.56 -28.92 10.25
C GLU A 89 0.24 -27.52 9.69
N ARG A 90 1.26 -26.79 9.25
CA ARG A 90 1.12 -25.46 8.64
C ARG A 90 0.27 -25.52 7.37
N ASP A 91 0.54 -26.46 6.49
CA ASP A 91 -0.18 -26.64 5.22
C ASP A 91 -1.62 -27.10 5.47
N ALA A 92 -1.83 -28.01 6.43
CA ALA A 92 -3.16 -28.43 6.86
C ALA A 92 -4.00 -27.25 7.38
N ILE A 93 -3.38 -26.32 8.12
CA ILE A 93 -4.06 -25.10 8.59
C ILE A 93 -4.38 -24.18 7.42
N ARG A 94 -3.41 -23.90 6.54
CA ARG A 94 -3.56 -23.00 5.37
C ARG A 94 -4.63 -23.45 4.38
N GLY A 95 -4.80 -24.75 4.20
CA GLY A 95 -5.85 -25.34 3.36
C GLY A 95 -7.24 -25.41 3.99
N SER A 96 -7.45 -24.87 5.20
CA SER A 96 -8.68 -25.07 5.97
C SER A 96 -9.39 -23.78 6.35
N SER A 97 -10.68 -23.89 6.65
CA SER A 97 -11.47 -22.81 7.28
C SER A 97 -11.01 -22.45 8.70
N ARG A 98 -10.00 -23.16 9.25
CA ARG A 98 -9.45 -22.93 10.59
C ARG A 98 -8.34 -21.87 10.59
N LEU A 99 -7.81 -21.49 9.42
CA LEU A 99 -6.68 -20.57 9.32
C LEU A 99 -6.91 -19.25 10.07
N VAL A 100 -7.94 -18.49 9.68
CA VAL A 100 -8.27 -17.21 10.32
C VAL A 100 -8.51 -17.36 11.83
N PRO A 101 -9.34 -18.31 12.32
CA PRO A 101 -9.48 -18.55 13.76
C PRO A 101 -8.16 -18.87 14.49
N TYR A 102 -7.23 -19.55 13.81
CA TYR A 102 -5.94 -19.90 14.39
C TYR A 102 -5.04 -18.67 14.49
N VAL A 103 -4.81 -17.99 13.36
CA VAL A 103 -3.94 -16.80 13.30
C VAL A 103 -4.47 -15.68 14.19
N ASP A 104 -5.79 -15.48 14.25
CA ASP A 104 -6.42 -14.52 15.17
C ASP A 104 -6.05 -14.79 16.64
N ARG A 105 -6.03 -16.07 17.06
CA ARG A 105 -5.64 -16.45 18.43
C ARG A 105 -4.16 -16.25 18.67
N VAL A 106 -3.30 -16.60 17.71
CA VAL A 106 -1.86 -16.40 17.82
C VAL A 106 -1.55 -14.91 18.00
N LEU A 107 -2.04 -14.07 17.07
CA LEU A 107 -1.82 -12.61 17.11
C LEU A 107 -2.46 -11.93 18.32
N THR A 108 -3.54 -12.48 18.87
CA THR A 108 -4.14 -11.95 20.10
C THR A 108 -3.31 -12.32 21.34
N ARG A 109 -2.70 -13.51 21.36
CA ARG A 109 -1.90 -14.02 22.50
C ARG A 109 -0.53 -13.37 22.59
N THR A 110 0.12 -13.12 21.47
CA THR A 110 1.45 -12.50 21.43
C THR A 110 1.43 -11.00 21.70
N GLY A 111 0.25 -10.38 21.83
CA GLY A 111 0.16 -8.92 21.96
C GLY A 111 0.65 -8.15 20.72
N ALA A 112 1.04 -8.86 19.66
CA ALA A 112 1.47 -8.29 18.40
C ALA A 112 0.28 -7.53 17.79
N ALA A 113 0.41 -6.19 17.74
CA ALA A 113 -0.37 -5.42 16.79
C ALA A 113 -0.06 -5.99 15.40
N PRO A 114 -1.06 -6.26 14.54
CA PRO A 114 -0.74 -6.60 13.16
C PRO A 114 0.06 -5.44 12.61
N GLU A 115 1.28 -5.70 12.13
CA GLU A 115 1.96 -4.67 11.36
C GLU A 115 1.07 -4.31 10.16
N PRO A 116 0.91 -3.02 9.86
CA PRO A 116 0.07 -2.58 8.76
C PRO A 116 0.60 -3.14 7.43
N HIS A 117 -0.03 -4.22 6.96
CA HIS A 117 0.25 -4.78 5.65
C HIS A 117 -0.27 -3.84 4.56
N TRP A 118 0.61 -3.48 3.62
CA TRP A 118 0.28 -2.72 2.43
C TRP A 118 -0.01 -3.68 1.28
N VAL A 119 -1.16 -3.51 0.64
CA VAL A 119 -1.48 -4.19 -0.63
C VAL A 119 -1.43 -3.14 -1.72
N ILE A 120 -0.55 -3.33 -2.70
CA ILE A 120 -0.41 -2.39 -3.83
C ILE A 120 -1.09 -2.99 -5.06
N THR A 121 -1.92 -2.20 -5.73
CA THR A 121 -2.61 -2.61 -6.97
C THR A 121 -2.56 -1.50 -7.99
N ARG A 122 -2.42 -1.87 -9.28
CA ARG A 122 -2.56 -0.94 -10.39
C ARG A 122 -4.03 -0.62 -10.64
N GLU A 123 -4.35 0.66 -10.73
CA GLU A 123 -5.71 1.16 -10.93
C GLU A 123 -5.72 2.42 -11.82
N PRO A 124 -6.83 2.69 -12.53
CA PRO A 124 -7.05 4.01 -13.12
C PRO A 124 -7.00 5.12 -12.05
N VAL A 125 -6.51 6.29 -12.43
CA VAL A 125 -6.31 7.43 -11.51
C VAL A 125 -7.64 7.87 -10.86
N GLU A 126 -8.74 7.73 -11.58
CA GLU A 126 -10.07 8.22 -11.20
C GLU A 126 -10.77 7.32 -10.16
N THR A 127 -10.24 6.14 -9.85
CA THR A 127 -10.89 5.18 -8.92
C THR A 127 -10.78 5.59 -7.45
N THR A 128 -10.02 6.63 -7.15
CA THR A 128 -9.66 7.01 -5.78
C THR A 128 -9.58 8.52 -5.59
N SER A 129 -9.79 9.00 -4.35
CA SER A 129 -9.55 10.40 -3.99
C SER A 129 -8.07 10.73 -3.77
N LEU A 130 -7.19 9.72 -3.77
CA LEU A 130 -5.80 9.86 -3.34
C LEU A 130 -5.00 10.88 -4.16
N LEU A 131 -5.32 11.04 -5.44
CA LEU A 131 -4.69 12.08 -6.26
C LEU A 131 -5.04 13.49 -5.74
N ARG A 132 -6.33 13.74 -5.47
CA ARG A 132 -6.79 15.00 -4.88
C ARG A 132 -6.20 15.19 -3.48
N ASP A 133 -6.09 14.11 -2.69
CA ASP A 133 -5.46 14.15 -1.37
C ASP A 133 -3.96 14.52 -1.47
N TYR A 134 -3.24 14.01 -2.48
CA TYR A 134 -1.85 14.39 -2.78
C TYR A 134 -1.73 15.88 -3.08
N PHE A 135 -2.53 16.41 -4.02
CA PHE A 135 -2.50 17.84 -4.35
C PHE A 135 -2.88 18.72 -3.16
N THR A 136 -3.82 18.28 -2.34
CA THR A 136 -4.18 18.97 -1.09
C THR A 136 -2.98 19.03 -0.14
N ASP A 137 -2.23 17.94 0.06
CA ASP A 137 -1.05 17.91 0.93
C ASP A 137 0.07 18.81 0.38
N VAL A 138 0.38 18.70 -0.91
CA VAL A 138 1.45 19.48 -1.56
C VAL A 138 1.13 20.98 -1.54
N ALA A 139 -0.09 21.37 -1.95
CA ALA A 139 -0.52 22.76 -1.93
C ALA A 139 -0.56 23.32 -0.51
N SER A 140 -1.04 22.54 0.46
CA SER A 140 -1.08 23.01 1.85
C SER A 140 0.32 23.27 2.42
N ARG A 141 1.29 22.41 2.10
CA ARG A 141 2.70 22.63 2.48
C ARG A 141 3.29 23.84 1.77
N TYR A 142 2.99 24.01 0.48
CA TYR A 142 3.46 25.14 -0.30
C TYR A 142 3.00 26.48 0.27
N TYR A 143 1.71 26.59 0.60
CA TYR A 143 1.15 27.82 1.19
C TYR A 143 1.43 27.97 2.69
N GLY A 144 1.93 26.94 3.37
CA GLY A 144 2.08 26.93 4.83
C GLY A 144 0.74 26.99 5.60
N ARG A 145 -0.38 26.69 4.93
CA ARG A 145 -1.73 26.67 5.49
C ARG A 145 -2.60 25.64 4.77
N PRO A 146 -3.75 25.22 5.32
CA PRO A 146 -4.69 24.39 4.58
C PRO A 146 -5.04 25.03 3.21
N ALA A 147 -4.86 24.25 2.15
CA ALA A 147 -5.28 24.63 0.80
C ALA A 147 -6.80 24.65 0.70
N THR A 148 -7.33 25.60 -0.06
CA THR A 148 -8.74 25.67 -0.41
C THR A 148 -9.07 24.73 -1.57
N GLU A 149 -10.34 24.35 -1.72
CA GLU A 149 -10.76 23.48 -2.84
C GLU A 149 -10.39 24.09 -4.20
N ALA A 150 -10.58 25.41 -4.37
CA ALA A 150 -10.22 26.11 -5.60
C ALA A 150 -8.72 26.08 -5.92
N GLU A 151 -7.85 26.15 -4.89
CA GLU A 151 -6.39 26.03 -5.07
C GLU A 151 -6.00 24.60 -5.48
N VAL A 152 -6.65 23.60 -4.90
CA VAL A 152 -6.44 22.19 -5.27
C VAL A 152 -6.92 21.93 -6.70
N ASP A 153 -8.09 22.45 -7.08
CA ASP A 153 -8.63 22.31 -8.43
C ASP A 153 -7.76 23.04 -9.47
N ALA A 154 -7.21 24.20 -9.13
CA ALA A 154 -6.25 24.90 -9.97
C ALA A 154 -4.96 24.09 -10.16
N ALA A 155 -4.41 23.51 -9.09
CA ALA A 155 -3.20 22.67 -9.17
C ALA A 155 -3.43 21.40 -10.01
N LEU A 156 -4.60 20.77 -9.87
CA LEU A 156 -5.01 19.63 -10.70
C LEU A 156 -5.13 19.99 -12.19
N ALA A 157 -5.57 21.21 -12.49
CA ALA A 157 -5.68 21.71 -13.86
C ALA A 157 -4.33 22.12 -14.47
N GLU A 158 -3.41 22.63 -13.64
CA GLU A 158 -2.05 23.04 -14.06
C GLU A 158 -1.14 21.85 -14.36
N ASP A 159 -1.21 20.79 -13.54
CA ASP A 159 -0.43 19.56 -13.70
C ASP A 159 -1.38 18.34 -13.79
N PRO A 160 -2.08 18.16 -14.93
CA PRO A 160 -2.95 17.00 -15.12
C PRO A 160 -2.16 15.69 -15.03
N SER A 161 -2.86 14.59 -14.79
CA SER A 161 -2.25 13.26 -14.57
C SER A 161 -2.62 12.27 -15.67
N ASP A 162 -2.99 12.79 -16.82
CA ASP A 162 -3.45 12.05 -17.99
C ASP A 162 -2.29 11.41 -18.77
N ASP A 163 -1.06 11.85 -18.52
CA ASP A 163 0.19 11.29 -19.06
C ASP A 163 0.75 10.10 -18.24
N LEU A 164 0.13 9.77 -17.10
CA LEU A 164 0.55 8.64 -16.28
C LEU A 164 0.28 7.32 -17.01
N VAL A 165 1.34 6.57 -17.27
CA VAL A 165 1.26 5.23 -17.89
C VAL A 165 0.97 4.13 -16.86
N CYS A 166 1.25 4.41 -15.58
CA CYS A 166 0.93 3.53 -14.47
C CYS A 166 0.54 4.36 -13.24
N PHE A 167 -0.50 3.92 -12.54
CA PHE A 167 -0.89 4.49 -11.25
C PHE A 167 -1.17 3.34 -10.27
N LEU A 168 -0.45 3.35 -9.16
CA LEU A 168 -0.52 2.31 -8.14
C LEU A 168 -1.22 2.87 -6.90
N VAL A 169 -2.17 2.11 -6.37
CA VAL A 169 -2.89 2.41 -5.14
C VAL A 169 -2.45 1.46 -4.05
N GLY A 170 -1.90 2.03 -2.98
CA GLY A 170 -1.54 1.32 -1.76
C GLY A 170 -2.69 1.30 -0.76
N ARG A 171 -3.11 0.10 -0.37
CA ARG A 171 -4.12 -0.13 0.67
C ARG A 171 -3.48 -0.60 1.96
N CYS A 172 -3.53 0.24 2.98
CA CYS A 172 -3.12 -0.11 4.34
C CYS A 172 -4.33 -0.68 5.11
N GLY A 173 -4.24 -1.94 5.52
CA GLY A 173 -5.36 -2.63 6.16
C GLY A 173 -6.59 -2.81 5.26
N GLY A 174 -6.49 -2.54 3.96
CA GLY A 174 -7.62 -2.57 3.00
C GLY A 174 -8.22 -1.21 2.67
N ALA A 175 -7.77 -0.12 3.28
CA ALA A 175 -8.17 1.25 2.91
C ALA A 175 -7.19 1.87 1.92
N PRO A 176 -7.63 2.50 0.81
CA PRO A 176 -6.76 3.37 0.02
C PRO A 176 -6.08 4.39 0.94
N SER A 177 -4.76 4.34 0.99
CA SER A 177 -3.96 5.05 1.98
C SER A 177 -2.67 5.65 1.42
N GLY A 178 -2.37 5.40 0.14
CA GLY A 178 -1.29 6.04 -0.58
C GLY A 178 -1.32 5.68 -2.04
N CYS A 179 -0.63 6.44 -2.87
CA CYS A 179 -0.51 6.18 -4.30
C CYS A 179 0.86 6.59 -4.82
N VAL A 180 1.16 6.18 -6.05
CA VAL A 180 2.31 6.62 -6.83
C VAL A 180 1.98 6.50 -8.32
N GLY A 181 2.44 7.47 -9.10
CA GLY A 181 2.31 7.51 -10.55
C GLY A 181 3.65 7.31 -11.24
N LEU A 182 3.61 6.71 -12.43
CA LEU A 182 4.74 6.63 -13.35
C LEU A 182 4.37 7.24 -14.70
N ARG A 183 5.28 7.98 -15.29
CA ARG A 183 5.22 8.41 -16.70
C ARG A 183 6.53 8.14 -17.42
N LEU A 184 6.49 8.18 -18.75
CA LEU A 184 7.69 7.96 -19.58
C LEU A 184 8.38 9.28 -19.89
N LEU A 185 9.69 9.35 -19.64
CA LEU A 185 10.53 10.47 -20.09
C LEU A 185 11.19 10.19 -21.45
N GLY A 186 11.28 8.91 -21.81
CA GLY A 186 11.88 8.46 -23.06
C GLY A 186 12.06 6.94 -23.06
N PRO A 187 12.67 6.37 -24.12
CA PRO A 187 12.94 4.95 -24.18
C PRO A 187 13.73 4.46 -22.97
N GLY A 188 13.19 3.50 -22.22
CA GLY A 188 13.85 2.90 -21.06
C GLY A 188 13.94 3.80 -19.81
N VAL A 189 13.34 5.00 -19.82
CA VAL A 189 13.40 5.96 -18.71
C VAL A 189 12.00 6.35 -18.24
N THR A 190 11.71 6.09 -16.97
CA THR A 190 10.47 6.50 -16.31
C THR A 190 10.71 7.62 -15.31
N GLU A 191 9.70 8.46 -15.10
CA GLU A 191 9.62 9.35 -13.95
C GLU A 191 8.66 8.79 -12.91
N LEU A 192 9.09 8.72 -11.65
CA LEU A 192 8.23 8.52 -10.50
C LEU A 192 7.68 9.87 -10.04
N THR A 193 6.37 9.94 -9.94
CA THR A 193 5.65 11.15 -9.56
C THR A 193 4.45 10.80 -8.68
N ARG A 194 3.81 11.80 -8.08
CA ARG A 194 2.58 11.66 -7.28
C ARG A 194 2.68 10.61 -6.15
N LEU A 195 3.88 10.40 -5.62
CA LEU A 195 4.10 9.52 -4.48
C LEU A 195 3.51 10.16 -3.22
N PHE A 196 2.51 9.50 -2.65
CA PHE A 196 1.76 10.01 -1.50
C PHE A 196 1.44 8.90 -0.52
N VAL A 197 1.58 9.21 0.76
CA VAL A 197 1.02 8.41 1.86
C VAL A 197 0.13 9.31 2.70
N HIS A 198 -1.14 8.94 2.79
CA HIS A 198 -2.14 9.65 3.56
C HIS A 198 -1.66 9.80 5.02
N PRO A 199 -1.80 10.98 5.66
CA PRO A 199 -1.28 11.24 7.02
C PRO A 199 -1.60 10.14 8.05
N ARG A 200 -2.85 9.62 8.04
CA ARG A 200 -3.32 8.51 8.88
C ARG A 200 -2.53 7.20 8.77
N ALA A 201 -1.78 7.01 7.68
CA ALA A 201 -1.04 5.80 7.37
C ALA A 201 0.47 6.08 7.22
N ARG A 202 0.98 7.27 7.59
CA ARG A 202 2.42 7.51 7.61
C ARG A 202 3.09 6.72 8.74
N ARG A 203 4.40 6.47 8.61
CA ARG A 203 5.21 5.66 9.55
C ARG A 203 4.72 4.21 9.69
N THR A 204 4.16 3.67 8.60
CA THR A 204 3.67 2.27 8.49
C THR A 204 4.41 1.49 7.41
N GLY A 205 5.50 2.03 6.86
CA GLY A 205 6.22 1.44 5.73
C GLY A 205 5.64 1.74 4.34
N GLY A 206 4.48 2.40 4.24
CA GLY A 206 3.79 2.62 2.95
C GLY A 206 4.60 3.32 1.86
N GLY A 207 5.46 4.28 2.23
CA GLY A 207 6.34 4.95 1.27
C GLY A 207 7.34 3.99 0.63
N HIS A 208 7.93 3.09 1.44
CA HIS A 208 8.83 2.06 0.94
C HIS A 208 8.08 1.05 0.06
N ALA A 209 6.88 0.62 0.48
CA ALA A 209 6.08 -0.34 -0.28
C ALA A 209 5.62 0.21 -1.64
N LEU A 210 5.19 1.48 -1.69
CA LEU A 210 4.80 2.14 -2.94
C LEU A 210 5.99 2.35 -3.86
N LEU A 211 7.14 2.77 -3.33
CA LEU A 211 8.35 2.99 -4.11
C LEU A 211 8.85 1.68 -4.74
N ALA A 212 8.96 0.61 -3.95
CA ALA A 212 9.37 -0.71 -4.46
C ALA A 212 8.42 -1.21 -5.55
N ALA A 213 7.10 -1.14 -5.33
CA ALA A 213 6.12 -1.54 -6.33
C ALA A 213 6.18 -0.69 -7.62
N ALA A 214 6.55 0.58 -7.52
CA ALA A 214 6.74 1.45 -8.67
C ALA A 214 8.01 1.07 -9.46
N GLU A 215 9.11 0.75 -8.78
CA GLU A 215 10.33 0.24 -9.40
C GLU A 215 10.06 -1.07 -10.15
N ASP A 216 9.37 -2.02 -9.51
CA ASP A 216 8.97 -3.29 -10.13
C ASP A 216 8.11 -3.04 -11.38
N ALA A 217 7.08 -2.19 -11.28
CA ALA A 217 6.23 -1.86 -12.43
C ALA A 217 7.01 -1.19 -13.57
N ALA A 218 8.02 -0.36 -13.25
CA ALA A 218 8.86 0.26 -14.26
C ALA A 218 9.71 -0.78 -15.03
N VAL A 219 10.28 -1.76 -14.34
CA VAL A 219 11.06 -2.84 -14.97
C VAL A 219 10.15 -3.82 -15.75
N ASP A 220 9.11 -4.32 -15.09
CA ASP A 220 8.33 -5.45 -15.57
C ASP A 220 7.30 -5.06 -16.63
N ASP A 221 6.62 -3.92 -16.44
CA ASP A 221 5.56 -3.48 -17.36
C ASP A 221 6.08 -2.51 -18.41
N LEU A 222 7.02 -1.63 -18.04
CA LEU A 222 7.47 -0.52 -18.89
C LEU A 222 8.85 -0.75 -19.51
N ARG A 223 9.55 -1.83 -19.14
CA ARG A 223 10.91 -2.16 -19.63
C ARG A 223 11.90 -1.02 -19.42
N ALA A 224 11.72 -0.27 -18.32
CA ALA A 224 12.62 0.80 -17.93
C ALA A 224 13.86 0.23 -17.22
N HIS A 225 15.01 0.82 -17.51
CA HIS A 225 16.27 0.55 -16.82
C HIS A 225 16.72 1.74 -15.94
N THR A 226 15.99 2.86 -16.03
CA THR A 226 16.29 4.08 -15.29
C THR A 226 15.00 4.70 -14.77
N MET A 227 14.97 5.01 -13.48
CA MET A 227 13.90 5.81 -12.88
C MET A 227 14.44 7.13 -12.39
N ARG A 228 13.76 8.21 -12.77
CA ARG A 228 14.02 9.57 -12.31
C ARG A 228 12.88 10.09 -11.46
N LEU A 229 13.14 11.12 -10.69
CA LEU A 229 12.13 11.90 -10.00
C LEU A 229 12.67 13.30 -9.71
N ASP A 230 11.77 14.24 -9.52
CA ASP A 230 12.06 15.51 -8.85
C ASP A 230 11.24 15.66 -7.58
N THR A 231 11.73 16.50 -6.68
CA THR A 231 11.05 16.78 -5.41
C THR A 231 11.39 18.17 -4.89
N ARG A 232 10.52 18.70 -4.04
CA ARG A 232 10.72 19.97 -3.36
C ARG A 232 11.68 19.83 -2.17
N HIS A 233 12.34 20.91 -1.84
CA HIS A 233 13.28 21.03 -0.74
C HIS A 233 12.65 20.73 0.63
N ASP A 234 11.40 21.17 0.84
CA ASP A 234 10.65 21.01 2.09
C ASP A 234 10.11 19.58 2.31
N LEU A 235 10.18 18.71 1.31
CA LEU A 235 9.81 17.29 1.41
C LEU A 235 10.97 16.43 1.91
N VAL A 236 11.50 16.78 3.09
CA VAL A 236 12.67 16.13 3.69
C VAL A 236 12.49 14.62 3.84
N GLU A 237 11.30 14.16 4.22
CA GLU A 237 11.04 12.72 4.38
C GLU A 237 11.06 11.96 3.04
N ALA A 238 10.63 12.60 1.95
CA ALA A 238 10.69 12.00 0.62
C ALA A 238 12.14 11.86 0.15
N ARG A 239 12.95 12.92 0.34
CA ARG A 239 14.39 12.90 0.02
C ARG A 239 15.14 11.81 0.79
N ALA A 240 14.85 11.66 2.08
CA ALA A 240 15.43 10.59 2.90
C ALA A 240 15.00 9.20 2.42
N LEU A 241 13.73 9.03 2.01
CA LEU A 241 13.23 7.79 1.43
C LEU A 241 14.00 7.43 0.14
N TYR A 242 14.13 8.36 -0.80
CA TYR A 242 14.81 8.09 -2.08
C TYR A 242 16.29 7.74 -1.88
N ALA A 243 17.00 8.49 -1.04
CA ALA A 243 18.39 8.19 -0.72
C ALA A 243 18.56 6.79 -0.11
N ALA A 244 17.66 6.38 0.79
CA ALA A 244 17.66 5.05 1.40
C ALA A 244 17.40 3.91 0.40
N HIS A 245 16.77 4.21 -0.74
CA HIS A 245 16.50 3.25 -1.82
C HIS A 245 17.52 3.31 -2.96
N GLY A 246 18.62 4.04 -2.79
CA GLY A 246 19.73 4.07 -3.75
C GLY A 246 19.55 5.05 -4.89
N TYR A 247 18.64 6.01 -4.77
CA TYR A 247 18.57 7.14 -5.70
C TYR A 247 19.71 8.13 -5.41
N ALA A 248 20.44 8.49 -6.47
CA ALA A 248 21.48 9.50 -6.43
C ALA A 248 20.96 10.83 -6.95
N GLU A 249 21.39 11.94 -6.34
CA GLU A 249 21.05 13.28 -6.83
C GLU A 249 21.79 13.57 -8.14
N ILE A 250 21.08 14.14 -9.12
CA ILE A 250 21.59 14.44 -10.47
C ILE A 250 21.31 15.90 -10.84
N PRO A 251 21.95 16.44 -11.91
CA PRO A 251 21.55 17.72 -12.48
C PRO A 251 20.08 17.75 -12.91
N ALA A 252 19.50 18.94 -12.96
CA ALA A 252 18.12 19.14 -13.37
C ALA A 252 17.83 18.55 -14.75
N TYR A 253 16.79 17.72 -14.82
CA TYR A 253 16.25 17.19 -16.08
C TYR A 253 14.85 17.74 -16.39
N SER A 254 14.22 18.42 -15.43
CA SER A 254 12.93 19.10 -15.53
C SER A 254 13.03 20.53 -14.98
N HIS A 255 12.11 21.41 -15.37
CA HIS A 255 12.06 22.81 -14.91
C HIS A 255 10.68 23.17 -14.32
N GLY A 256 10.03 22.20 -13.68
CA GLY A 256 8.73 22.42 -13.05
C GLY A 256 8.82 23.42 -11.88
N PRO A 257 7.75 24.19 -11.59
CA PRO A 257 7.74 25.19 -10.52
C PRO A 257 7.94 24.58 -9.12
N TYR A 258 7.79 23.26 -8.99
CA TYR A 258 7.96 22.50 -7.76
C TYR A 258 9.18 21.56 -7.80
N ALA A 259 10.01 21.63 -8.83
CA ALA A 259 11.20 20.79 -8.98
C ALA A 259 12.43 21.54 -8.43
N GLU A 260 12.95 21.09 -7.28
CA GLU A 260 14.12 21.73 -6.63
C GLU A 260 15.30 20.77 -6.45
N HIS A 261 15.02 19.47 -6.37
CA HIS A 261 16.02 18.40 -6.30
C HIS A 261 15.66 17.29 -7.28
N TRP A 262 16.64 16.78 -8.02
CA TRP A 262 16.45 15.73 -9.02
C TRP A 262 17.25 14.50 -8.65
N PHE A 263 16.64 13.34 -8.82
CA PHE A 263 17.24 12.07 -8.46
C PHE A 263 17.10 11.05 -9.59
N GLU A 264 18.05 10.13 -9.64
CA GLU A 264 18.06 9.01 -10.58
C GLU A 264 18.50 7.71 -9.87
N LYS A 265 17.91 6.60 -10.30
CA LYS A 265 18.34 5.25 -9.97
C LYS A 265 18.35 4.39 -11.24
N HIS A 266 19.41 3.62 -11.41
CA HIS A 266 19.43 2.52 -12.37
C HIS A 266 18.68 1.32 -11.77
N LEU A 267 17.66 0.86 -12.49
CA LEU A 267 16.86 -0.30 -12.11
C LEU A 267 17.57 -1.58 -12.57
N ALA A 268 17.47 -2.64 -11.76
CA ALA A 268 18.13 -3.93 -11.99
C ALA A 268 17.27 -4.90 -12.80
#